data_AF-A0A3A8SVY9-F1
#
_entry.id   AF-A0A3A8SVY9-F1
#
_cell.length_a   1.000
_cell.length_b   1.000
_cell.length_c   1.000
_cell.angle_alpha   90.00
_cell.angle_beta   90.00
_cell.angle_gamma   90.00
#
_symmetry.space_group_name_H-M   'P 1'
#
loop_
_entity.id
_entity.type
_entity.pdbx_description
1 polymer ?
#
loop_
_entity_poly.entity_id
_entity_poly.type
_entity_poly.pdbx_seq_one_letter_code
_entity_poly.pdbx_strand_id
1 'polypeptide(L)'
;MLQHLLRFPRLLPFVAASVLAACGGSEDDPGDGPGPGGPCVRNISSNLTTATTWEPGTQQCTYAVTGVVEVSGALTLAPGTVVRFGPDAGLLIMPTGSLNAVGTEAAPITFTGTTATPGFWKGLAFKSNTSANALEHVVISYAGSEDAFCCDYFHGPAGSLEVRAAVVVGSLLQDSVSQVRIANTTVEKSGTLGLFAFNRSRLPGFSKNLFRGNLGAPATVSLSIASALDGATVYSGNSATNPAANGDNTVHLLAAPEGDLAIAQTLHKLDVPYGVSTGIPDTIVEYSGALTVEPGVRLQFEAKSGLRITETGSLVARGTAADPIVFTGRTETPGYWKGIAIRSLDANNVIAHARVSHGGSDPFCCDAFTNAGDIQGNIVLGGSAGRGRLQLSDSLVSQGTGWGVFVFKNSTFTPSANTYDGNTGTVGYESPPFAP
;
A
#
# COMPACT_ATOMS: atom_id res chain seq x y z
N MET A 1 -61.73 -12.51 -42.27
CA MET A 1 -61.53 -11.26 -43.03
C MET A 1 -60.93 -10.25 -42.07
N LEU A 2 -59.95 -9.49 -42.56
CA LEU A 2 -59.13 -8.47 -41.88
C LEU A 2 -57.98 -8.93 -40.97
N GLN A 3 -56.80 -8.78 -41.57
CA GLN A 3 -55.44 -8.89 -41.08
C GLN A 3 -55.06 -7.61 -40.32
N HIS A 4 -54.27 -7.73 -39.25
CA HIS A 4 -53.33 -6.66 -38.88
C HIS A 4 -51.95 -7.25 -38.59
N LEU A 5 -51.02 -6.85 -39.46
CA LEU A 5 -49.58 -7.01 -39.41
C LEU A 5 -49.00 -6.32 -38.17
N LEU A 6 -48.05 -6.96 -37.49
CA LEU A 6 -46.95 -6.27 -36.80
C LEU A 6 -45.68 -7.12 -36.86
N ARG A 7 -44.58 -6.41 -37.06
CA ARG A 7 -43.31 -6.82 -37.67
C ARG A 7 -42.37 -7.45 -36.63
N PHE A 8 -41.74 -8.57 -36.99
CA PHE A 8 -40.53 -9.07 -36.32
C PHE A 8 -39.29 -8.33 -36.86
N PRO A 9 -38.44 -7.72 -36.02
CA PRO A 9 -37.14 -7.26 -36.45
C PRO A 9 -36.16 -8.45 -36.51
N ARG A 10 -35.55 -8.62 -37.69
CA ARG A 10 -34.44 -9.54 -37.97
C ARG A 10 -33.21 -9.09 -37.19
N LEU A 11 -32.73 -9.93 -36.27
CA LEU A 11 -31.38 -9.84 -35.73
C LEU A 11 -30.40 -10.41 -36.77
N LEU A 12 -29.52 -9.56 -37.30
CA LEU A 12 -28.33 -9.98 -38.05
C LEU A 12 -27.33 -10.65 -37.11
N PRO A 13 -26.65 -11.73 -37.53
CA PRO A 13 -25.52 -12.26 -36.79
C PRO A 13 -24.28 -11.38 -37.06
N PHE A 14 -23.80 -10.65 -36.06
CA PHE A 14 -22.47 -10.06 -36.10
C PHE A 14 -21.44 -11.16 -35.92
N VAL A 15 -20.79 -11.54 -37.02
CA VAL A 15 -19.56 -12.32 -37.03
C VAL A 15 -18.46 -11.39 -36.49
N ALA A 16 -18.07 -11.57 -35.23
CA ALA A 16 -16.86 -10.97 -34.70
C ALA A 16 -15.66 -11.75 -35.26
N ALA A 17 -15.04 -11.18 -36.29
CA ALA A 17 -13.77 -11.67 -36.81
C ALA A 17 -12.68 -11.44 -35.75
N SER A 18 -12.24 -12.53 -35.13
CA SER A 18 -11.06 -12.61 -34.29
C SER A 18 -9.81 -12.38 -35.15
N VAL A 19 -9.27 -11.17 -35.11
CA VAL A 19 -7.95 -10.89 -35.68
C VAL A 19 -6.89 -11.22 -34.61
N LEU A 20 -6.43 -12.47 -34.66
CA LEU A 20 -5.14 -12.88 -34.11
C LEU A 20 -4.05 -12.19 -34.94
N ALA A 21 -3.53 -11.07 -34.44
CA ALA A 21 -2.23 -10.57 -34.84
C ALA A 21 -1.21 -10.98 -33.77
N ALA A 22 -0.72 -12.21 -33.91
CA ALA A 22 0.52 -12.63 -33.30
C ALA A 22 1.67 -11.93 -34.05
N CYS A 23 2.24 -10.90 -33.44
CA CYS A 23 3.57 -10.43 -33.76
C CYS A 23 4.41 -10.62 -32.49
N GLY A 24 5.11 -11.75 -32.44
CA GLY A 24 6.25 -11.92 -31.53
C GLY A 24 7.37 -10.99 -31.97
N GLY A 25 7.47 -9.85 -31.29
CA GLY A 25 8.75 -9.19 -31.06
C GLY A 25 9.14 -9.55 -29.63
N SER A 26 10.29 -10.20 -29.44
CA SER A 26 10.98 -10.16 -28.15
C SER A 26 11.44 -8.72 -27.96
N GLU A 27 10.53 -7.85 -27.52
CA GLU A 27 10.94 -6.64 -26.84
C GLU A 27 11.60 -7.14 -25.56
N ASP A 28 12.94 -7.14 -25.54
CA ASP A 28 13.72 -7.39 -24.34
C ASP A 28 13.16 -6.44 -23.29
N ASP A 29 12.46 -7.01 -22.30
CA ASP A 29 11.97 -6.26 -21.16
C ASP A 29 13.18 -5.49 -20.60
N PRO A 30 13.11 -4.18 -20.31
CA PRO A 30 14.29 -3.39 -19.94
C PRO A 30 15.12 -3.98 -18.77
N GLY A 31 14.51 -4.84 -17.96
CA GLY A 31 15.18 -5.62 -16.91
C GLY A 31 15.38 -7.11 -17.20
N ASP A 32 15.30 -7.60 -18.44
CA ASP A 32 15.70 -8.97 -18.79
C ASP A 32 17.19 -9.01 -19.17
N GLY A 33 17.96 -9.77 -18.39
CA GLY A 33 19.41 -9.85 -18.52
C GLY A 33 20.16 -8.73 -17.80
N PRO A 34 21.50 -8.70 -17.87
CA PRO A 34 22.32 -7.82 -17.04
C PRO A 34 22.30 -6.34 -17.51
N GLY A 35 21.37 -5.96 -18.40
CA GLY A 35 21.26 -4.63 -19.02
C GLY A 35 22.35 -4.35 -20.07
N PRO A 36 22.21 -3.26 -20.85
CA PRO A 36 23.20 -2.85 -21.85
C PRO A 36 24.47 -2.37 -21.15
N GLY A 37 25.47 -3.24 -21.05
CA GLY A 37 26.79 -2.91 -20.48
C GLY A 37 27.84 -2.74 -21.58
N GLY A 38 28.61 -1.67 -21.54
CA GLY A 38 29.85 -1.53 -22.32
C GLY A 38 30.96 -2.46 -21.80
N PRO A 39 32.11 -2.53 -22.50
CA PRO A 39 33.16 -3.51 -22.22
C PRO A 39 33.92 -3.29 -20.89
N CYS A 40 33.80 -2.12 -20.25
CA CYS A 40 34.48 -1.81 -19.00
C CYS A 40 33.57 -2.00 -17.77
N VAL A 41 34.13 -2.54 -16.70
CA VAL A 41 33.47 -2.72 -15.40
C VAL A 41 34.25 -1.99 -14.31
N ARG A 42 33.56 -1.16 -13.52
CA ARG A 42 34.10 -0.44 -12.36
C ARG A 42 33.63 -1.12 -11.08
N ASN A 43 34.52 -1.86 -10.41
CA ASN A 43 34.18 -2.56 -9.17
C ASN A 43 34.09 -1.59 -7.99
N ILE A 44 33.01 -1.70 -7.22
CA ILE A 44 32.75 -0.93 -6.01
C ILE A 44 32.62 -1.90 -4.84
N SER A 45 33.59 -1.86 -3.94
CA SER A 45 33.67 -2.74 -2.76
C SER A 45 33.89 -1.99 -1.45
N SER A 46 34.07 -0.66 -1.50
CA SER A 46 34.31 0.19 -0.33
C SER A 46 33.18 1.18 -0.14
N ASN A 47 32.94 1.57 1.11
CA ASN A 47 31.98 2.62 1.46
C ASN A 47 32.31 3.95 0.76
N LEU A 48 31.26 4.68 0.39
CA LEU A 48 31.35 5.98 -0.27
C LEU A 48 31.19 7.08 0.77
N THR A 49 32.31 7.59 1.27
CA THR A 49 32.34 8.61 2.33
C THR A 49 32.43 10.04 1.79
N THR A 50 32.82 10.22 0.53
CA THR A 50 32.94 11.51 -0.15
C THR A 50 31.97 11.62 -1.32
N ALA A 51 31.71 12.86 -1.75
CA ALA A 51 30.89 13.11 -2.93
C ALA A 51 31.47 12.38 -4.16
N THR A 52 30.66 11.57 -4.81
CA THR A 52 31.06 10.69 -5.91
C THR A 52 30.00 10.73 -7.01
N THR A 53 30.46 10.80 -8.27
CA THR A 53 29.58 10.71 -9.45
C THR A 53 29.85 9.42 -10.21
N TRP A 54 28.80 8.70 -10.55
CA TRP A 54 28.83 7.56 -11.44
C TRP A 54 28.23 7.93 -12.79
N GLU A 55 28.95 7.62 -13.86
CA GLU A 55 28.53 7.92 -15.22
C GLU A 55 29.02 6.82 -16.17
N PRO A 56 28.26 6.50 -17.23
CA PRO A 56 28.69 5.50 -18.21
C PRO A 56 30.00 5.89 -18.91
N GLY A 57 30.20 7.20 -19.13
CA GLY A 57 31.27 7.71 -19.97
C GLY A 57 31.15 7.26 -21.43
N THR A 58 32.16 7.57 -22.25
CA THR A 58 32.18 7.20 -23.68
C THR A 58 32.26 5.69 -23.92
N GLN A 59 32.77 4.93 -22.95
CA GLN A 59 32.90 3.48 -23.01
C GLN A 59 31.68 2.73 -22.45
N GLN A 60 30.66 3.46 -21.98
CA GLN A 60 29.46 2.88 -21.35
C GLN A 60 29.79 1.88 -20.23
N CYS A 61 30.72 2.25 -19.35
CA CYS A 61 31.15 1.38 -18.26
C CYS A 61 29.98 1.03 -17.33
N THR A 62 29.96 -0.22 -16.89
CA THR A 62 29.04 -0.70 -15.86
C THR A 62 29.70 -0.61 -14.49
N TYR A 63 28.94 -0.29 -13.45
CA TYR A 63 29.39 -0.37 -12.06
C TYR A 63 29.05 -1.74 -11.49
N ALA A 64 29.98 -2.42 -10.84
CA ALA A 64 29.76 -3.72 -10.21
C ALA A 64 29.93 -3.59 -8.69
N VAL A 65 28.83 -3.74 -7.94
CA VAL A 65 28.80 -3.65 -6.48
C VAL A 65 28.84 -5.07 -5.92
N THR A 66 29.88 -5.41 -5.16
CA THR A 66 30.14 -6.81 -4.73
C THR A 66 29.74 -7.12 -3.30
N GLY A 67 29.22 -6.14 -2.56
CA GLY A 67 28.76 -6.27 -1.18
C GLY A 67 27.83 -5.14 -0.79
N VAL A 68 27.48 -5.02 0.49
CA VAL A 68 26.72 -3.86 0.98
C VAL A 68 27.67 -2.66 1.05
N VAL A 69 27.38 -1.64 0.26
CA VAL A 69 28.14 -0.39 0.23
C VAL A 69 27.37 0.67 1.00
N GLU A 70 27.96 1.17 2.08
CA GLU A 70 27.41 2.31 2.80
C GLU A 70 27.74 3.61 2.04
N VAL A 71 26.71 4.43 1.85
CA VAL A 71 26.80 5.73 1.21
C VAL A 71 26.58 6.80 2.27
N SER A 72 27.68 7.39 2.74
CA SER A 72 27.68 8.47 3.75
C SER A 72 27.99 9.84 3.13
N GLY A 73 28.55 9.88 1.92
CA GLY A 73 28.69 11.06 1.07
C GLY A 73 27.52 11.20 0.07
N ALA A 74 27.61 12.20 -0.81
CA ALA A 74 26.64 12.37 -1.89
C ALA A 74 26.98 11.48 -3.09
N LEU A 75 26.13 10.53 -3.44
CA LEU A 75 26.25 9.70 -4.65
C LEU A 75 25.30 10.23 -5.73
N THR A 76 25.84 10.62 -6.88
CA THR A 76 25.06 11.05 -8.06
C THR A 76 25.27 10.10 -9.22
N LEU A 77 24.19 9.63 -9.86
CA LEU A 77 24.26 8.81 -11.07
C LEU A 77 23.76 9.63 -12.27
N ALA A 78 24.55 9.66 -13.34
CA ALA A 78 24.15 10.28 -14.60
C ALA A 78 23.16 9.37 -15.39
N PRO A 79 22.32 9.94 -16.28
CA PRO A 79 21.44 9.16 -17.14
C PRO A 79 22.16 8.04 -17.91
N GLY A 80 21.49 6.90 -18.08
CA GLY A 80 22.04 5.70 -18.73
C GLY A 80 23.05 4.91 -17.88
N THR A 81 23.29 5.27 -16.62
CA THR A 81 24.17 4.50 -15.72
C THR A 81 23.59 3.12 -15.44
N VAL A 82 24.42 2.07 -15.56
CA VAL A 82 24.08 0.69 -15.20
C VAL A 82 24.91 0.26 -13.99
N VAL A 83 24.22 -0.23 -12.96
CA VAL A 83 24.79 -0.76 -11.73
C VAL A 83 24.35 -2.22 -11.55
N ARG A 84 25.32 -3.13 -11.51
CA ARG A 84 25.14 -4.56 -11.32
C ARG A 84 25.56 -4.98 -9.91
N PHE A 85 24.68 -5.65 -9.19
CA PHE A 85 24.91 -6.12 -7.83
C PHE A 85 25.25 -7.60 -7.84
N GLY A 86 26.31 -7.97 -7.13
CA GLY A 86 26.60 -9.35 -6.77
C GLY A 86 25.56 -9.91 -5.78
N PRO A 87 25.66 -11.20 -5.42
CA PRO A 87 24.75 -11.83 -4.48
C PRO A 87 24.75 -11.08 -3.15
N ASP A 88 23.56 -10.76 -2.64
CA ASP A 88 23.33 -10.05 -1.37
C ASP A 88 24.04 -8.70 -1.22
N ALA A 89 24.50 -8.12 -2.33
CA ALA A 89 25.01 -6.76 -2.36
C ALA A 89 23.87 -5.73 -2.31
N GLY A 90 24.20 -4.47 -2.04
CA GLY A 90 23.19 -3.41 -1.99
C GLY A 90 23.78 -2.05 -1.68
N LEU A 91 22.97 -1.01 -1.82
CA LEU A 91 23.34 0.35 -1.38
C LEU A 91 22.57 0.71 -0.12
N LEU A 92 23.32 1.02 0.92
CA LEU A 92 22.78 1.52 2.18
C LEU A 92 23.09 3.01 2.30
N ILE A 93 22.10 3.85 2.05
CA ILE A 93 22.22 5.31 2.15
C ILE A 93 22.10 5.67 3.63
N MET A 94 23.26 5.96 4.23
CA MET A 94 23.42 6.28 5.64
C MET A 94 22.84 7.66 5.97
N PRO A 95 22.55 7.98 7.25
CA PRO A 95 21.86 9.22 7.63
C PRO A 95 22.45 10.53 7.08
N THR A 96 23.76 10.58 6.82
CA THR A 96 24.46 11.75 6.25
C THR A 96 24.59 11.73 4.72
N GLY A 97 24.35 10.57 4.09
CA GLY A 97 24.54 10.39 2.66
C GLY A 97 23.29 10.68 1.84
N SER A 98 23.46 10.66 0.53
CA SER A 98 22.36 10.78 -0.42
C SER A 98 22.59 9.94 -1.67
N LEU A 99 21.49 9.55 -2.33
CA LEU A 99 21.51 8.95 -3.66
C LEU A 99 20.62 9.76 -4.61
N ASN A 100 21.24 10.44 -5.56
CA ASN A 100 20.57 11.17 -6.63
C ASN A 100 20.70 10.38 -7.95
N ALA A 101 19.67 9.61 -8.30
CA ALA A 101 19.59 8.86 -9.55
C ALA A 101 18.42 9.38 -10.39
N VAL A 102 18.72 10.34 -11.28
CA VAL A 102 17.76 10.97 -12.17
C VAL A 102 18.18 10.70 -13.61
N GLY A 103 17.55 9.70 -14.22
CA GLY A 103 17.69 9.34 -15.62
C GLY A 103 16.73 10.13 -16.52
N THR A 104 16.55 9.65 -17.75
CA THR A 104 15.52 10.13 -18.67
C THR A 104 14.78 8.95 -19.28
N GLU A 105 13.62 9.18 -19.90
CA GLU A 105 12.89 8.14 -20.63
C GLU A 105 13.76 7.46 -21.70
N ALA A 106 14.60 8.24 -22.41
CA ALA A 106 15.50 7.72 -23.44
C ALA A 106 16.78 7.07 -22.88
N ALA A 107 17.16 7.38 -21.64
CA ALA A 107 18.36 6.88 -20.98
C ALA A 107 18.09 6.65 -19.49
N PRO A 108 17.28 5.63 -19.15
CA PRO A 108 16.99 5.32 -17.76
C PRO A 108 18.24 4.83 -17.03
N ILE A 109 18.28 5.03 -15.72
CA ILE A 109 19.31 4.44 -14.86
C ILE A 109 18.86 3.02 -14.47
N THR A 110 19.76 2.04 -14.55
CA THR A 110 19.44 0.64 -14.28
C THR A 110 20.19 0.12 -13.04
N PHE A 111 19.46 -0.38 -12.06
CA PHE A 111 19.99 -1.17 -10.93
C PHE A 111 19.51 -2.61 -11.07
N THR A 112 20.43 -3.58 -11.21
CA THR A 112 20.08 -4.97 -11.47
C THR A 112 21.07 -5.96 -10.86
N GLY A 113 20.70 -7.24 -10.76
CA GLY A 113 21.61 -8.31 -10.33
C GLY A 113 22.60 -8.70 -11.43
N THR A 114 23.76 -9.26 -11.06
CA THR A 114 24.64 -9.94 -12.04
C THR A 114 24.00 -11.23 -12.57
N THR A 115 22.98 -11.75 -11.88
CA THR A 115 22.13 -12.85 -12.32
C THR A 115 20.67 -12.41 -12.29
N ALA A 116 19.90 -12.78 -13.32
CA ALA A 116 18.48 -12.48 -13.47
C ALA A 116 17.61 -13.41 -12.60
N THR A 117 17.79 -13.34 -11.28
CA THR A 117 17.05 -14.15 -10.29
C THR A 117 16.36 -13.20 -9.30
N PRO A 118 15.03 -13.27 -9.11
CA PRO A 118 14.35 -12.48 -8.08
C PRO A 118 15.01 -12.66 -6.70
N GLY A 119 15.30 -11.55 -6.02
CA GLY A 119 15.97 -11.58 -4.71
C GLY A 119 17.48 -11.80 -4.76
N PHE A 120 18.12 -11.67 -5.92
CA PHE A 120 19.56 -11.89 -6.06
C PHE A 120 20.41 -10.91 -5.23
N TRP A 121 19.94 -9.68 -5.07
CA TRP A 121 20.64 -8.65 -4.29
C TRP A 121 19.66 -7.96 -3.33
N LYS A 122 20.19 -7.29 -2.30
CA LYS A 122 19.37 -6.77 -1.20
C LYS A 122 18.43 -5.65 -1.62
N GLY A 123 18.90 -4.72 -2.45
CA GLY A 123 18.13 -3.56 -2.89
C GLY A 123 18.79 -2.22 -2.57
N LEU A 124 17.97 -1.18 -2.46
CA LEU A 124 18.36 0.18 -2.09
C LEU A 124 17.70 0.55 -0.76
N ALA A 125 18.47 0.89 0.27
CA ALA A 125 17.95 1.29 1.57
C ALA A 125 18.26 2.75 1.89
N PHE A 126 17.22 3.56 2.10
CA PHE A 126 17.30 4.97 2.43
C PHE A 126 17.07 5.19 3.92
N LYS A 127 18.14 5.53 4.66
CA LYS A 127 18.10 5.95 6.07
C LYS A 127 18.26 7.45 6.25
N SER A 128 18.57 8.20 5.20
CA SER A 128 18.76 9.66 5.26
C SER A 128 17.50 10.47 5.00
N ASN A 129 17.46 11.65 5.63
CA ASN A 129 16.40 12.64 5.48
C ASN A 129 16.87 13.82 4.64
N THR A 130 17.07 13.62 3.34
CA THR A 130 17.53 14.70 2.43
C THR A 130 16.73 14.72 1.14
N SER A 131 16.42 15.93 0.66
CA SER A 131 15.73 16.14 -0.63
C SER A 131 16.60 15.76 -1.84
N ALA A 132 17.89 15.52 -1.63
CA ALA A 132 18.80 15.01 -2.66
C ALA A 132 18.54 13.54 -3.01
N ASN A 133 17.76 12.80 -2.19
CA ASN A 133 17.39 11.43 -2.48
C ASN A 133 16.31 11.39 -3.59
N ALA A 134 16.68 10.87 -4.75
CA ALA A 134 15.79 10.79 -5.90
C ALA A 134 16.02 9.52 -6.71
N LEU A 135 14.92 8.88 -7.10
CA LEU A 135 14.82 7.82 -8.10
C LEU A 135 13.83 8.32 -9.16
N GLU A 136 14.36 8.74 -10.31
CA GLU A 136 13.54 9.23 -11.42
C GLU A 136 14.01 8.63 -12.75
N HIS A 137 13.08 8.05 -13.52
CA HIS A 137 13.42 7.27 -14.73
C HIS A 137 14.46 6.19 -14.42
N VAL A 138 14.16 5.40 -13.38
CA VAL A 138 15.01 4.30 -12.89
C VAL A 138 14.31 2.96 -13.16
N VAL A 139 15.10 1.93 -13.48
CA VAL A 139 14.68 0.52 -13.49
C VAL A 139 15.41 -0.22 -12.38
N ILE A 140 14.68 -0.86 -11.48
CA ILE A 140 15.20 -1.68 -10.38
C ILE A 140 14.68 -3.10 -10.57
N SER A 141 15.57 -4.04 -10.88
CA SER A 141 15.20 -5.44 -11.14
C SER A 141 16.00 -6.44 -10.29
N TYR A 142 15.37 -7.58 -9.99
CA TYR A 142 15.99 -8.73 -9.29
C TYR A 142 16.51 -8.45 -7.88
N ALA A 143 16.05 -7.36 -7.27
CA ALA A 143 16.39 -6.94 -5.91
C ALA A 143 15.53 -7.66 -4.86
N GLY A 144 15.59 -7.22 -3.60
CA GLY A 144 14.73 -7.70 -2.53
C GLY A 144 15.03 -9.12 -2.07
N SER A 145 16.30 -9.38 -1.74
CA SER A 145 16.76 -10.63 -1.10
C SER A 145 15.94 -10.97 0.16
N GLU A 146 15.87 -12.27 0.48
CA GLU A 146 15.31 -12.77 1.74
C GLU A 146 16.14 -12.31 2.95
N ASP A 147 17.41 -11.96 2.75
CA ASP A 147 18.26 -11.37 3.77
C ASP A 147 18.11 -9.84 3.78
N ALA A 148 17.57 -9.28 4.87
CA ALA A 148 17.41 -7.84 5.04
C ALA A 148 18.73 -7.06 5.01
N PHE A 149 18.65 -5.74 4.80
CA PHE A 149 19.71 -4.83 5.27
C PHE A 149 19.75 -4.94 6.79
N CYS A 150 20.95 -5.12 7.39
CA CYS A 150 21.01 -5.43 8.82
C CYS A 150 20.17 -4.44 9.62
N CYS A 151 19.44 -5.05 10.55
CA CYS A 151 18.88 -4.39 11.70
C CYS A 151 17.65 -3.52 11.35
N ASP A 152 17.13 -3.58 10.12
CA ASP A 152 15.94 -2.83 9.71
C ASP A 152 14.66 -3.60 10.06
N TYR A 153 14.01 -3.15 11.13
CA TYR A 153 12.74 -3.66 11.62
C TYR A 153 11.67 -2.57 11.56
N PHE A 154 10.50 -2.93 11.03
CA PHE A 154 9.28 -2.19 11.33
C PHE A 154 8.82 -2.55 12.74
N HIS A 155 8.54 -1.56 13.58
CA HIS A 155 7.97 -1.78 14.90
C HIS A 155 6.53 -1.29 14.89
N GLY A 156 5.57 -2.21 15.04
CA GLY A 156 4.14 -1.91 15.04
C GLY A 156 3.39 -2.57 16.21
N PRO A 157 2.07 -2.37 16.30
CA PRO A 157 1.24 -2.85 17.41
C PRO A 157 1.29 -4.37 17.63
N ALA A 158 1.62 -5.15 16.59
CA ALA A 158 1.74 -6.60 16.65
C ALA A 158 3.18 -7.11 16.60
N GLY A 159 4.16 -6.24 16.91
CA GLY A 159 5.57 -6.60 17.05
C GLY A 159 6.45 -6.10 15.92
N SER A 160 7.57 -6.79 15.72
CA SER A 160 8.59 -6.42 14.74
C SER A 160 8.46 -7.22 13.46
N LEU A 161 8.47 -6.56 12.29
CA LEU A 161 8.54 -7.20 10.98
C LEU A 161 9.90 -6.91 10.34
N GLU A 162 10.57 -7.94 9.82
CA GLU A 162 11.80 -7.77 9.05
C GLU A 162 11.51 -7.05 7.73
N VAL A 163 12.24 -5.97 7.47
CA VAL A 163 12.01 -5.12 6.31
C VAL A 163 12.81 -5.63 5.12
N ARG A 164 12.10 -6.21 4.14
CA ARG A 164 12.67 -6.83 2.95
C ARG A 164 11.95 -6.36 1.70
N ALA A 165 12.64 -5.61 0.86
CA ALA A 165 12.12 -5.06 -0.38
C ALA A 165 13.24 -4.63 -1.33
N ALA A 166 12.91 -4.46 -2.61
CA ALA A 166 13.82 -3.88 -3.60
C ALA A 166 14.22 -2.43 -3.24
N VAL A 167 13.26 -1.66 -2.68
CA VAL A 167 13.50 -0.31 -2.16
C VAL A 167 12.96 -0.24 -0.74
N VAL A 168 13.82 0.15 0.20
CA VAL A 168 13.51 0.34 1.61
C VAL A 168 13.66 1.82 1.96
N VAL A 169 12.65 2.40 2.60
CA VAL A 169 12.66 3.80 3.07
C VAL A 169 12.22 3.82 4.52
N GLY A 170 13.15 4.10 5.42
CA GLY A 170 12.87 4.11 6.85
C GLY A 170 14.07 3.65 7.65
N SER A 171 13.92 3.71 8.96
CA SER A 171 14.97 3.38 9.92
C SER A 171 14.34 2.67 11.12
N LEU A 172 15.08 1.74 11.71
CA LEU A 172 14.74 1.07 12.98
C LEU A 172 14.56 2.07 14.14
N LEU A 173 15.22 3.23 14.07
CA LEU A 173 15.05 4.31 15.04
C LEU A 173 13.71 4.99 14.77
N GLN A 174 12.70 4.72 15.62
CA GLN A 174 11.31 5.12 15.39
C GLN A 174 11.11 6.63 15.16
N ASP A 175 11.99 7.47 15.73
CA ASP A 175 11.96 8.93 15.56
C ASP A 175 12.74 9.45 14.34
N SER A 176 13.49 8.58 13.67
CA SER A 176 14.26 8.95 12.48
C SER A 176 13.36 9.05 11.26
N VAL A 177 13.43 10.19 10.60
CA VAL A 177 12.80 10.43 9.30
C VAL A 177 13.74 9.93 8.21
N SER A 178 13.19 9.31 7.18
CA SER A 178 13.91 8.98 5.96
C SER A 178 13.07 9.40 4.76
N GLN A 179 13.68 9.84 3.67
CA GLN A 179 12.91 10.26 2.51
C GLN A 179 13.59 9.92 1.19
N VAL A 180 12.78 9.70 0.16
CA VAL A 180 13.22 9.59 -1.23
C VAL A 180 12.05 9.98 -2.15
N ARG A 181 12.35 10.75 -3.18
CA ARG A 181 11.41 11.03 -4.27
C ARG A 181 11.47 9.88 -5.28
N ILE A 182 10.34 9.27 -5.60
CA ILE A 182 10.26 8.15 -6.56
C ILE A 182 9.26 8.50 -7.66
N ALA A 183 9.74 8.76 -8.87
CA ALA A 183 8.88 9.14 -9.99
C ALA A 183 9.27 8.41 -11.28
N ASN A 184 8.30 8.07 -12.14
CA ASN A 184 8.57 7.41 -13.43
C ASN A 184 9.54 6.21 -13.32
N THR A 185 9.45 5.46 -12.22
CA THR A 185 10.40 4.39 -11.88
C THR A 185 9.71 3.03 -11.97
N THR A 186 10.43 2.03 -12.50
CA THR A 186 9.97 0.64 -12.55
C THR A 186 10.68 -0.17 -11.47
N VAL A 187 9.92 -0.86 -10.63
CA VAL A 187 10.42 -1.84 -9.65
C VAL A 187 9.82 -3.20 -9.97
N GLU A 188 10.68 -4.14 -10.35
CA GLU A 188 10.22 -5.41 -10.90
C GLU A 188 11.03 -6.61 -10.47
N LYS A 189 10.37 -7.78 -10.52
CA LYS A 189 11.02 -9.07 -10.29
C LYS A 189 11.78 -9.10 -8.96
N SER A 190 11.29 -8.38 -7.95
CA SER A 190 11.81 -8.45 -6.58
C SER A 190 11.56 -9.83 -5.98
N GLY A 191 12.50 -10.34 -5.19
CA GLY A 191 12.36 -11.61 -4.47
C GLY A 191 11.33 -11.53 -3.33
N THR A 192 11.08 -10.32 -2.83
CA THR A 192 10.13 -10.02 -1.76
C THR A 192 9.20 -8.90 -2.22
N LEU A 193 9.20 -7.75 -1.54
CA LEU A 193 8.35 -6.61 -1.82
C LEU A 193 9.01 -5.67 -2.83
N GLY A 194 8.23 -4.88 -3.56
CA GLY A 194 8.76 -3.81 -4.40
C GLY A 194 9.30 -2.65 -3.56
N LEU A 195 8.41 -2.01 -2.81
CA LEU A 195 8.72 -0.90 -1.91
C LEU A 195 8.30 -1.22 -0.46
N PHE A 196 9.14 -0.87 0.51
CA PHE A 196 8.77 -0.84 1.93
C PHE A 196 9.12 0.53 2.53
N ALA A 197 8.11 1.36 2.75
CA ALA A 197 8.25 2.69 3.34
C ALA A 197 7.56 2.74 4.71
N PHE A 198 8.32 2.85 5.79
CA PHE A 198 7.81 2.59 7.14
C PHE A 198 8.26 3.60 8.17
N ASN A 199 7.74 3.47 9.39
CA ASN A 199 7.95 4.40 10.50
C ASN A 199 7.67 5.85 10.05
N ARG A 200 8.62 6.78 10.25
CA ARG A 200 8.47 8.20 9.89
C ARG A 200 9.04 8.52 8.51
N SER A 201 9.02 7.55 7.59
CA SER A 201 9.48 7.76 6.21
C SER A 201 8.61 8.78 5.46
N ARG A 202 9.08 9.26 4.31
CA ARG A 202 8.35 10.18 3.42
C ARG A 202 8.66 9.88 1.96
N LEU A 203 7.65 10.01 1.11
CA LEU A 203 7.76 9.81 -0.34
C LEU A 203 7.37 11.10 -1.10
N PRO A 204 8.13 12.19 -0.96
CA PRO A 204 7.79 13.45 -1.60
C PRO A 204 7.77 13.31 -3.12
N GLY A 205 6.65 13.69 -3.77
CA GLY A 205 6.54 13.66 -5.23
C GLY A 205 6.46 12.25 -5.84
N PHE A 206 5.98 11.27 -5.08
CA PHE A 206 5.73 9.93 -5.60
C PHE A 206 4.71 9.97 -6.75
N SER A 207 5.10 9.53 -7.95
CA SER A 207 4.23 9.65 -9.13
C SER A 207 4.60 8.70 -10.28
N LYS A 208 3.58 8.15 -10.96
CA LYS A 208 3.72 7.44 -12.25
C LYS A 208 4.75 6.31 -12.23
N ASN A 209 4.77 5.52 -11.17
CA ASN A 209 5.67 4.36 -11.05
C ASN A 209 5.02 3.09 -11.61
N LEU A 210 5.81 2.03 -11.79
CA LEU A 210 5.35 0.72 -12.21
C LEU A 210 5.93 -0.36 -11.28
N PHE A 211 5.06 -1.14 -10.65
CA PHE A 211 5.42 -2.31 -9.85
C PHE A 211 4.87 -3.57 -10.49
N ARG A 212 5.74 -4.46 -10.97
CA ARG A 212 5.33 -5.67 -11.70
C ARG A 212 6.20 -6.88 -11.43
N GLY A 213 5.61 -8.07 -11.48
CA GLY A 213 6.33 -9.35 -11.35
C GLY A 213 7.13 -9.51 -10.05
N ASN A 214 6.88 -8.68 -9.02
CA ASN A 214 7.49 -8.85 -7.71
C ASN A 214 6.86 -10.09 -7.05
N LEU A 215 7.65 -10.92 -6.37
CA LEU A 215 7.13 -12.16 -5.76
C LEU A 215 6.20 -11.88 -4.58
N GLY A 216 6.33 -10.73 -3.92
CA GLY A 216 5.43 -10.23 -2.88
C GLY A 216 4.51 -9.11 -3.38
N ALA A 217 4.18 -8.16 -2.50
CA ALA A 217 3.37 -7.00 -2.81
C ALA A 217 4.16 -5.86 -3.52
N PRO A 218 3.48 -5.04 -4.34
CA PRO A 218 4.10 -3.89 -5.00
C PRO A 218 4.66 -2.89 -3.99
N ALA A 219 3.90 -2.58 -2.94
CA ALA A 219 4.33 -1.64 -1.91
C ALA A 219 3.73 -1.97 -0.54
N THR A 220 4.50 -1.71 0.50
CA THR A 220 4.07 -1.66 1.90
C THR A 220 4.37 -0.26 2.45
N VAL A 221 3.36 0.40 2.99
CA VAL A 221 3.50 1.75 3.55
C VAL A 221 2.84 1.90 4.92
N SER A 222 3.40 2.73 5.80
CA SER A 222 2.70 3.17 7.01
C SER A 222 1.51 4.08 6.65
N LEU A 223 0.42 4.00 7.41
CA LEU A 223 -0.79 4.81 7.17
C LEU A 223 -0.49 6.32 7.18
N SER A 224 0.50 6.78 7.95
CA SER A 224 0.97 8.17 8.03
C SER A 224 1.60 8.73 6.73
N ILE A 225 1.77 7.89 5.70
CA ILE A 225 2.28 8.32 4.39
C ILE A 225 1.41 7.87 3.22
N ALA A 226 0.23 7.31 3.50
CA ALA A 226 -0.62 6.74 2.46
C ALA A 226 -1.05 7.78 1.40
N SER A 227 -1.14 9.06 1.77
CA SER A 227 -1.47 10.17 0.84
C SER A 227 -0.41 10.44 -0.21
N ALA A 228 0.81 9.91 -0.03
CA ALA A 228 1.85 10.06 -1.04
C ALA A 228 1.58 9.19 -2.27
N LEU A 229 0.83 8.09 -2.11
CA LEU A 229 0.55 7.16 -3.19
C LEU A 229 -0.41 7.78 -4.20
N ASP A 230 -0.03 7.80 -5.47
CA ASP A 230 -0.85 8.36 -6.53
C ASP A 230 -1.59 7.28 -7.33
N GLY A 231 -2.71 7.66 -7.96
CA GLY A 231 -3.50 6.77 -8.82
C GLY A 231 -2.98 6.62 -10.26
N ALA A 232 -1.89 7.33 -10.64
CA ALA A 232 -1.24 7.14 -11.94
C ALA A 232 -0.11 6.09 -11.89
N THR A 233 0.34 5.71 -10.69
CA THR A 233 1.21 4.55 -10.48
C THR A 233 0.43 3.25 -10.73
N VAL A 234 1.06 2.31 -11.44
CA VAL A 234 0.52 0.98 -11.72
C VAL A 234 1.06 0.00 -10.68
N TYR A 235 0.21 -0.40 -9.72
CA TYR A 235 0.57 -1.35 -8.66
C TYR A 235 0.16 -2.78 -9.00
N SER A 236 -0.78 -2.96 -9.94
CA SER A 236 -1.27 -4.28 -10.35
C SER A 236 -0.25 -5.08 -11.18
N GLY A 237 0.80 -4.41 -11.66
CA GLY A 237 1.72 -4.92 -12.67
C GLY A 237 1.12 -5.07 -14.06
N ASN A 238 -0.16 -4.71 -14.24
CA ASN A 238 -0.82 -4.72 -15.53
C ASN A 238 -0.41 -3.47 -16.33
N SER A 239 0.59 -3.64 -17.19
CA SER A 239 0.88 -2.69 -18.26
C SER A 239 0.17 -3.11 -19.56
N ALA A 240 -0.19 -2.15 -20.41
CA ALA A 240 -0.76 -2.40 -21.73
C ALA A 240 0.21 -3.14 -22.67
N THR A 241 1.53 -3.02 -22.44
CA THR A 241 2.56 -3.58 -23.31
C THR A 241 3.18 -4.87 -22.78
N ASN A 242 3.31 -5.01 -21.46
CA ASN A 242 3.90 -6.20 -20.83
C ASN A 242 3.35 -6.42 -19.41
N PRO A 243 2.16 -7.04 -19.28
CA PRO A 243 1.52 -7.26 -17.98
C PRO A 243 2.20 -8.41 -17.21
N ALA A 244 2.63 -8.11 -15.98
CA ALA A 244 3.17 -9.11 -15.05
C ALA A 244 2.68 -8.80 -13.63
N ALA A 245 1.66 -9.53 -13.17
CA ALA A 245 1.10 -9.36 -11.84
C ALA A 245 2.16 -9.60 -10.74
N ASN A 246 2.03 -8.89 -9.62
CA ASN A 246 2.80 -9.21 -8.42
C ASN A 246 2.19 -10.44 -7.72
N GLY A 247 2.99 -11.16 -6.94
CA GLY A 247 2.54 -12.33 -6.20
C GLY A 247 1.44 -12.00 -5.18
N ASP A 248 1.44 -10.76 -4.68
CA ASP A 248 0.32 -10.17 -3.95
C ASP A 248 -0.05 -8.80 -4.54
N ASN A 249 -1.11 -8.75 -5.35
CA ASN A 249 -1.61 -7.50 -5.93
C ASN A 249 -2.47 -6.71 -4.93
N THR A 250 -1.87 -6.35 -3.78
CA THR A 250 -2.43 -5.41 -2.80
C THR A 250 -1.35 -4.46 -2.31
N VAL A 251 -1.67 -3.19 -2.09
CA VAL A 251 -0.76 -2.26 -1.38
C VAL A 251 -0.98 -2.42 0.11
N HIS A 252 0.04 -2.81 0.86
CA HIS A 252 -0.10 -3.05 2.29
C HIS A 252 -0.09 -1.73 3.06
N LEU A 253 -1.06 -1.55 3.95
CA LEU A 253 -1.12 -0.44 4.89
C LEU A 253 -0.83 -0.94 6.31
N LEU A 254 0.26 -0.44 6.89
CA LEU A 254 0.65 -0.71 8.26
C LEU A 254 0.21 0.44 9.19
N ALA A 255 0.19 0.18 10.49
CA ALA A 255 -0.04 1.22 11.48
C ALA A 255 0.98 2.37 11.34
N ALA A 256 0.54 3.59 11.60
CA ALA A 256 1.42 4.74 11.70
C ALA A 256 2.21 4.67 13.03
N PRO A 257 3.45 5.19 13.07
CA PRO A 257 4.17 5.34 14.33
C PRO A 257 3.44 6.35 15.23
N GLU A 258 3.57 6.19 16.54
CA GLU A 258 2.85 6.98 17.55
C GLU A 258 2.91 8.49 17.29
N GLY A 259 4.11 9.01 16.97
CA GLY A 259 4.34 10.42 16.70
C GLY A 259 3.73 10.97 15.41
N ASP A 260 3.18 10.12 14.52
CA ASP A 260 2.55 10.53 13.26
C ASP A 260 1.07 10.10 13.13
N LEU A 261 0.46 9.59 14.21
CA LEU A 261 -0.95 9.18 14.25
C LEU A 261 -1.93 10.33 13.94
N ALA A 262 -1.53 11.58 14.19
CA ALA A 262 -2.37 12.77 14.06
C ALA A 262 -2.26 13.48 12.69
N ILE A 263 -1.42 12.99 11.77
CA ILE A 263 -1.26 13.61 10.46
C ILE A 263 -2.54 13.39 9.64
N ALA A 264 -3.02 14.39 8.90
CA ALA A 264 -4.16 14.17 8.00
C ALA A 264 -3.73 13.31 6.81
N GLN A 265 -4.54 12.31 6.45
CA GLN A 265 -4.28 11.41 5.32
C GLN A 265 -5.48 11.27 4.40
N THR A 266 -5.19 11.02 3.14
CA THR A 266 -6.15 10.66 2.09
C THR A 266 -5.71 9.35 1.47
N LEU A 267 -6.61 8.36 1.47
CA LEU A 267 -6.43 7.13 0.70
C LEU A 267 -6.99 7.37 -0.70
N HIS A 268 -6.09 7.37 -1.68
CA HIS A 268 -6.43 7.57 -3.09
C HIS A 268 -6.92 6.27 -3.73
N LYS A 269 -7.75 6.36 -4.77
CA LYS A 269 -8.12 5.16 -5.56
C LYS A 269 -6.91 4.64 -6.34
N LEU A 270 -6.48 3.42 -6.03
CA LEU A 270 -5.41 2.71 -6.75
C LEU A 270 -6.00 1.67 -7.73
N ASP A 271 -5.16 1.11 -8.60
CA ASP A 271 -5.51 0.00 -9.50
C ASP A 271 -5.53 -1.38 -8.79
N VAL A 272 -5.21 -1.41 -7.50
CA VAL A 272 -5.30 -2.56 -6.60
C VAL A 272 -5.92 -2.17 -5.24
N PRO A 273 -6.43 -3.13 -4.44
CA PRO A 273 -6.89 -2.85 -3.08
C PRO A 273 -5.76 -2.44 -2.12
N TYR A 274 -6.14 -1.75 -1.05
CA TYR A 274 -5.30 -1.64 0.15
C TYR A 274 -5.50 -2.85 1.06
N GLY A 275 -4.42 -3.51 1.46
CA GLY A 275 -4.41 -4.60 2.43
C GLY A 275 -3.98 -4.11 3.82
N VAL A 276 -4.93 -3.90 4.73
CA VAL A 276 -4.69 -3.36 6.07
C VAL A 276 -4.14 -4.45 6.99
N SER A 277 -2.95 -4.19 7.56
CA SER A 277 -2.21 -5.13 8.42
C SER A 277 -1.94 -6.49 7.77
N THR A 278 -1.78 -6.52 6.45
CA THR A 278 -1.52 -7.78 5.71
C THR A 278 -0.31 -8.51 6.27
N GLY A 279 -0.46 -9.81 6.52
CA GLY A 279 0.58 -10.64 7.12
C GLY A 279 0.77 -10.44 8.63
N ILE A 280 -0.03 -9.58 9.25
CA ILE A 280 0.03 -9.24 10.68
C ILE A 280 -1.39 -9.37 11.27
N PRO A 281 -1.86 -10.60 11.56
CA PRO A 281 -3.20 -10.82 12.09
C PRO A 281 -3.35 -10.25 13.50
N ASP A 282 -4.60 -10.12 13.95
CA ASP A 282 -4.96 -9.60 15.28
C ASP A 282 -4.41 -8.19 15.58
N THR A 283 -4.33 -7.33 14.56
CA THR A 283 -3.76 -5.99 14.68
C THR A 283 -4.83 -4.92 14.55
N ILE A 284 -4.94 -4.05 15.55
CA ILE A 284 -5.77 -2.85 15.45
C ILE A 284 -4.89 -1.70 14.95
N VAL A 285 -5.25 -1.15 13.79
CA VAL A 285 -4.67 0.09 13.26
C VAL A 285 -5.41 1.25 13.88
N GLU A 286 -4.73 1.98 14.75
CA GLU A 286 -5.26 3.20 15.36
C GLU A 286 -4.89 4.43 14.52
N TYR A 287 -5.79 5.41 14.47
CA TYR A 287 -5.51 6.68 13.82
C TYR A 287 -6.18 7.86 14.55
N SER A 288 -5.40 8.92 14.76
CA SER A 288 -5.77 10.10 15.54
C SER A 288 -5.92 11.37 14.69
N GLY A 289 -5.57 11.30 13.41
CA GLY A 289 -5.72 12.37 12.42
C GLY A 289 -7.03 12.27 11.64
N ALA A 290 -7.22 13.21 10.71
CA ALA A 290 -8.31 13.12 9.75
C ALA A 290 -7.93 12.11 8.65
N LEU A 291 -8.68 11.01 8.56
CA LEU A 291 -8.54 9.99 7.53
C LEU A 291 -9.64 10.15 6.49
N THR A 292 -9.28 10.57 5.29
CA THR A 292 -10.19 10.67 4.13
C THR A 292 -10.01 9.44 3.25
N VAL A 293 -11.10 8.85 2.78
CA VAL A 293 -11.10 7.74 1.83
C VAL A 293 -11.85 8.17 0.58
N GLU A 294 -11.16 8.20 -0.56
CA GLU A 294 -11.74 8.62 -1.83
C GLU A 294 -12.74 7.59 -2.40
N PRO A 295 -13.68 8.02 -3.27
CA PRO A 295 -14.59 7.11 -3.96
C PRO A 295 -13.88 5.95 -4.67
N GLY A 296 -14.49 4.76 -4.60
CA GLY A 296 -13.98 3.56 -5.27
C GLY A 296 -12.78 2.89 -4.60
N VAL A 297 -12.29 3.39 -3.46
CA VAL A 297 -11.26 2.72 -2.68
C VAL A 297 -11.80 1.42 -2.06
N ARG A 298 -10.98 0.37 -2.11
CA ARG A 298 -11.25 -0.92 -1.46
C ARG A 298 -10.17 -1.23 -0.42
N LEU A 299 -10.60 -1.42 0.83
CA LEU A 299 -9.77 -1.85 1.95
C LEU A 299 -10.12 -3.30 2.33
N GLN A 300 -9.08 -4.12 2.40
CA GLN A 300 -9.12 -5.53 2.79
C GLN A 300 -8.34 -5.71 4.10
N PHE A 301 -9.04 -6.07 5.18
CA PHE A 301 -8.44 -6.21 6.50
C PHE A 301 -7.94 -7.64 6.73
N GLU A 302 -6.75 -7.76 7.30
CA GLU A 302 -6.19 -9.05 7.72
C GLU A 302 -7.05 -9.73 8.81
N ALA A 303 -6.86 -11.04 8.98
CA ALA A 303 -7.59 -11.84 9.95
C ALA A 303 -7.50 -11.23 11.35
N LYS A 304 -8.65 -11.00 11.97
CA LYS A 304 -8.81 -10.36 13.29
C LYS A 304 -8.19 -8.97 13.40
N SER A 305 -7.87 -8.31 12.30
CA SER A 305 -7.39 -6.93 12.29
C SER A 305 -8.56 -5.94 12.21
N GLY A 306 -8.33 -4.67 12.53
CA GLY A 306 -9.40 -3.66 12.50
C GLY A 306 -8.87 -2.24 12.40
N LEU A 307 -9.77 -1.30 12.11
CA LEU A 307 -9.48 0.14 12.11
C LEU A 307 -10.12 0.78 13.34
N ARG A 308 -9.37 1.56 14.10
CA ARG A 308 -9.87 2.37 15.21
C ARG A 308 -9.53 3.84 14.99
N ILE A 309 -10.55 4.66 14.78
CA ILE A 309 -10.43 6.12 14.85
C ILE A 309 -10.49 6.50 16.32
N THR A 310 -9.41 7.07 16.85
CA THR A 310 -9.28 7.47 18.25
C THR A 310 -10.06 8.75 18.54
N GLU A 311 -10.03 9.20 19.79
CA GLU A 311 -10.84 10.30 20.32
C GLU A 311 -10.64 11.65 19.60
N THR A 312 -9.46 11.87 19.01
CA THR A 312 -9.13 13.11 18.28
C THR A 312 -9.25 12.96 16.76
N GLY A 313 -9.38 11.72 16.27
CA GLY A 313 -9.40 11.42 14.84
C GLY A 313 -10.76 11.68 14.19
N SER A 314 -10.78 11.56 12.87
CA SER A 314 -12.03 11.48 12.11
C SER A 314 -11.90 10.57 10.89
N LEU A 315 -12.99 9.96 10.47
CA LEU A 315 -13.08 9.19 9.22
C LEU A 315 -14.09 9.82 8.26
N VAL A 316 -13.60 10.22 7.08
CA VAL A 316 -14.41 10.73 5.98
C VAL A 316 -14.36 9.74 4.82
N ALA A 317 -15.37 8.88 4.69
CA ALA A 317 -15.50 7.94 3.59
C ALA A 317 -16.79 8.26 2.80
N ARG A 318 -16.66 9.02 1.71
CA ARG A 318 -17.80 9.43 0.88
C ARG A 318 -17.64 8.85 -0.52
N GLY A 319 -18.18 7.64 -0.73
CA GLY A 319 -18.24 7.03 -2.04
C GLY A 319 -19.31 7.67 -2.93
N THR A 320 -19.53 7.05 -4.09
CA THR A 320 -20.70 7.35 -4.94
C THR A 320 -21.43 6.07 -5.31
N ALA A 321 -22.61 6.18 -5.91
CA ALA A 321 -23.32 5.00 -6.43
C ALA A 321 -22.51 4.25 -7.51
N ALA A 322 -21.71 4.96 -8.31
CA ALA A 322 -20.88 4.38 -9.36
C ALA A 322 -19.57 3.79 -8.80
N ASP A 323 -19.00 4.46 -7.80
CA ASP A 323 -17.73 4.13 -7.16
C ASP A 323 -17.91 4.04 -5.62
N PRO A 324 -18.56 2.99 -5.12
CA PRO A 324 -18.73 2.81 -3.69
C PRO A 324 -17.39 2.49 -3.02
N ILE A 325 -17.22 2.95 -1.77
CA ILE A 325 -16.06 2.57 -0.95
C ILE A 325 -16.32 1.19 -0.33
N VAL A 326 -15.32 0.32 -0.29
CA VAL A 326 -15.48 -1.03 0.27
C VAL A 326 -14.54 -1.28 1.43
N PHE A 327 -15.09 -1.72 2.56
CA PHE A 327 -14.37 -2.23 3.72
C PHE A 327 -14.77 -3.70 3.93
N THR A 328 -13.81 -4.62 3.83
CA THR A 328 -14.09 -6.06 3.94
C THR A 328 -12.90 -6.84 4.47
N GLY A 329 -13.08 -8.10 4.85
CA GLY A 329 -11.99 -9.01 5.16
C GLY A 329 -11.17 -9.36 3.90
N ARG A 330 -9.88 -9.65 4.09
CA ARG A 330 -9.00 -10.19 3.02
C ARG A 330 -9.54 -11.51 2.48
N THR A 331 -10.16 -12.31 3.34
CA THR A 331 -11.08 -13.38 2.94
C THR A 331 -12.52 -12.95 3.26
N GLU A 332 -13.42 -13.06 2.28
CA GLU A 332 -14.83 -12.66 2.41
C GLU A 332 -15.64 -13.73 3.15
N THR A 333 -15.27 -13.99 4.40
CA THR A 333 -15.98 -14.87 5.32
C THR A 333 -16.53 -14.06 6.50
N PRO A 334 -17.78 -14.26 6.93
CA PRO A 334 -18.32 -13.57 8.10
C PRO A 334 -17.39 -13.68 9.32
N GLY A 335 -17.12 -12.55 9.97
CA GLY A 335 -16.23 -12.51 11.14
C GLY A 335 -14.75 -12.70 10.83
N TYR A 336 -14.29 -12.38 9.61
CA TYR A 336 -12.86 -12.48 9.26
C TYR A 336 -12.02 -11.44 10.00
N TRP A 337 -12.52 -10.22 10.14
CA TRP A 337 -11.82 -9.07 10.72
C TRP A 337 -12.66 -8.41 11.83
N LYS A 338 -12.06 -7.56 12.67
CA LYS A 338 -12.76 -6.99 13.84
C LYS A 338 -13.88 -6.02 13.44
N GLY A 339 -13.65 -5.19 12.43
CA GLY A 339 -14.57 -4.12 12.01
C GLY A 339 -13.93 -2.74 12.05
N ILE A 340 -14.77 -1.71 12.13
CA ILE A 340 -14.35 -0.30 12.28
C ILE A 340 -14.86 0.23 13.62
N ALA A 341 -13.98 0.75 14.46
CA ALA A 341 -14.32 1.44 15.69
C ALA A 341 -14.15 2.96 15.53
N ILE A 342 -15.19 3.73 15.87
CA ILE A 342 -15.14 5.19 15.93
C ILE A 342 -15.25 5.65 17.39
N ARG A 343 -14.15 6.19 17.95
CA ARG A 343 -14.04 6.71 19.33
C ARG A 343 -14.05 8.21 19.44
N SER A 344 -14.30 8.90 18.32
CA SER A 344 -14.34 10.35 18.24
C SER A 344 -15.78 10.86 18.10
N LEU A 345 -16.02 12.04 18.69
CA LEU A 345 -17.26 12.80 18.55
C LEU A 345 -17.24 13.81 17.39
N ASP A 346 -16.17 13.81 16.59
CA ASP A 346 -16.00 14.70 15.46
C ASP A 346 -17.20 14.60 14.50
N ALA A 347 -17.69 15.76 14.06
CA ALA A 347 -18.83 15.87 13.17
C ALA A 347 -18.53 15.38 11.74
N ASN A 348 -17.26 15.30 11.39
CA ASN A 348 -16.77 14.84 10.09
C ASN A 348 -16.81 13.31 9.97
N ASN A 349 -17.03 12.56 11.06
CA ASN A 349 -17.18 11.11 10.99
C ASN A 349 -18.38 10.72 10.12
N VAL A 350 -18.09 10.27 8.91
CA VAL A 350 -19.07 9.95 7.88
C VAL A 350 -18.65 8.74 7.05
N ILE A 351 -19.61 7.85 6.83
CA ILE A 351 -19.53 6.77 5.87
C ILE A 351 -20.76 6.88 4.97
N ALA A 352 -20.56 7.16 3.69
CA ALA A 352 -21.64 7.34 2.71
C ALA A 352 -21.32 6.56 1.43
N HIS A 353 -22.34 5.96 0.81
CA HIS A 353 -22.18 5.11 -0.39
C HIS A 353 -21.06 4.07 -0.24
N ALA A 354 -21.08 3.34 0.87
CA ALA A 354 -20.07 2.35 1.20
C ALA A 354 -20.65 0.94 1.35
N ARG A 355 -19.77 -0.05 1.28
CA ARG A 355 -20.04 -1.44 1.66
C ARG A 355 -19.11 -1.81 2.81
N VAL A 356 -19.66 -2.08 3.98
CA VAL A 356 -18.90 -2.59 5.14
C VAL A 356 -19.36 -4.01 5.40
N SER A 357 -18.46 -4.98 5.29
CA SER A 357 -18.88 -6.40 5.33
C SER A 357 -17.86 -7.33 5.96
N HIS A 358 -18.33 -8.53 6.35
CA HIS A 358 -17.49 -9.62 6.85
C HIS A 358 -16.73 -9.33 8.16
N GLY A 359 -17.12 -8.29 8.89
CA GLY A 359 -16.53 -7.90 10.18
C GLY A 359 -17.13 -8.65 11.38
N GLY A 360 -16.65 -8.32 12.58
CA GLY A 360 -17.13 -8.86 13.85
C GLY A 360 -16.39 -10.10 14.37
N SER A 361 -15.11 -10.30 14.03
CA SER A 361 -14.32 -11.45 14.52
C SER A 361 -14.22 -11.50 16.03
N ASP A 362 -13.91 -10.36 16.65
CA ASP A 362 -13.63 -10.18 18.07
C ASP A 362 -14.03 -8.75 18.47
N PRO A 363 -14.33 -8.49 19.75
CA PRO A 363 -14.47 -7.13 20.21
C PRO A 363 -13.17 -6.35 20.04
N PHE A 364 -13.29 -5.05 19.84
CA PHE A 364 -12.16 -4.14 20.00
C PHE A 364 -11.71 -4.23 21.46
N CYS A 365 -10.43 -4.52 21.70
CA CYS A 365 -9.93 -4.73 23.06
C CYS A 365 -10.30 -3.54 23.97
N CYS A 366 -10.60 -3.88 25.23
CA CYS A 366 -11.16 -3.04 26.29
C CYS A 366 -12.69 -2.82 26.27
N ASP A 367 -13.44 -3.25 25.23
CA ASP A 367 -14.89 -2.98 25.11
C ASP A 367 -15.80 -4.11 25.61
N ALA A 368 -15.25 -5.05 26.37
CA ALA A 368 -15.87 -6.32 26.73
C ALA A 368 -17.05 -6.25 27.73
N PHE A 369 -17.40 -5.07 28.24
CA PHE A 369 -18.25 -4.96 29.43
C PHE A 369 -19.55 -4.19 29.18
N THR A 370 -20.44 -4.77 28.38
CA THR A 370 -21.87 -4.43 28.46
C THR A 370 -22.65 -5.63 29.01
N ASN A 371 -23.86 -5.40 29.52
CA ASN A 371 -24.78 -6.49 29.88
C ASN A 371 -25.15 -7.40 28.69
N ALA A 372 -24.81 -6.99 27.45
CA ALA A 372 -25.02 -7.75 26.22
C ALA A 372 -23.83 -8.67 25.86
N GLY A 373 -22.78 -8.72 26.69
CA GLY A 373 -21.56 -9.50 26.43
C GLY A 373 -20.55 -8.76 25.54
N ASP A 374 -19.64 -9.54 24.93
CA ASP A 374 -18.60 -9.02 24.02
C ASP A 374 -19.23 -8.41 22.77
N ILE A 375 -18.97 -7.12 22.55
CA ILE A 375 -19.54 -6.39 21.42
C ILE A 375 -18.70 -6.61 20.17
N GLN A 376 -19.26 -7.36 19.24
CA GLN A 376 -18.72 -7.58 17.90
C GLN A 376 -19.61 -6.89 16.86
N GLY A 377 -19.01 -6.28 15.84
CA GLY A 377 -19.78 -5.76 14.72
C GLY A 377 -18.94 -5.22 13.58
N ASN A 378 -19.57 -5.05 12.42
CA ASN A 378 -18.95 -4.40 11.27
C ASN A 378 -18.51 -2.97 11.61
N ILE A 379 -19.34 -2.24 12.34
CA ILE A 379 -19.06 -0.88 12.83
C ILE A 379 -19.42 -0.78 14.31
N VAL A 380 -18.55 -0.18 15.10
CA VAL A 380 -18.73 0.04 16.53
C VAL A 380 -18.50 1.53 16.85
N LEU A 381 -19.48 2.17 17.50
CA LEU A 381 -19.43 3.59 17.87
C LEU A 381 -19.29 3.73 19.38
N GLY A 382 -18.20 4.35 19.82
CA GLY A 382 -17.83 4.43 21.23
C GLY A 382 -17.39 3.08 21.78
N GLY A 383 -17.20 3.02 23.10
CA GLY A 383 -16.85 1.84 23.89
C GLY A 383 -16.68 2.19 25.36
N SER A 384 -16.00 1.34 26.14
CA SER A 384 -15.94 1.47 27.60
C SER A 384 -15.33 2.79 28.10
N ALA A 385 -14.37 3.35 27.36
CA ALA A 385 -13.65 4.58 27.70
C ALA A 385 -13.92 5.76 26.74
N GLY A 386 -14.70 5.57 25.67
CA GLY A 386 -14.80 6.54 24.57
C GLY A 386 -16.21 6.66 23.99
N ARG A 387 -16.53 7.82 23.40
CA ARG A 387 -17.82 8.10 22.75
C ARG A 387 -17.62 8.21 21.23
N GLY A 388 -18.54 7.66 20.46
CA GLY A 388 -18.50 7.74 19.00
C GLY A 388 -19.56 8.65 18.43
N ARG A 389 -19.27 9.26 17.29
CA ARG A 389 -20.27 9.89 16.41
C ARG A 389 -20.10 9.35 15.01
N LEU A 390 -21.19 8.99 14.33
CA LEU A 390 -21.16 8.60 12.92
C LEU A 390 -22.44 9.01 12.19
N GLN A 391 -22.26 9.64 11.04
CA GLN A 391 -23.27 9.73 9.99
C GLN A 391 -23.06 8.56 9.00
N LEU A 392 -24.04 7.65 8.90
CA LEU A 392 -23.99 6.54 7.95
C LEU A 392 -25.13 6.71 6.95
N SER A 393 -24.84 6.83 5.66
CA SER A 393 -25.90 6.93 4.65
C SER A 393 -25.66 6.11 3.39
N ASP A 394 -26.75 5.71 2.73
CA ASP A 394 -26.73 5.09 1.39
C ASP A 394 -25.76 3.91 1.28
N SER A 395 -25.58 3.18 2.39
CA SER A 395 -24.54 2.17 2.56
C SER A 395 -25.13 0.79 2.83
N LEU A 396 -24.37 -0.25 2.48
CA LEU A 396 -24.66 -1.64 2.81
C LEU A 396 -23.75 -2.08 3.95
N VAL A 397 -24.33 -2.55 5.05
CA VAL A 397 -23.58 -3.20 6.15
C VAL A 397 -24.01 -4.64 6.23
N SER A 398 -23.11 -5.59 5.97
CA SER A 398 -23.54 -6.97 5.72
C SER A 398 -22.59 -8.08 6.17
N GLN A 399 -23.11 -9.30 6.24
CA GLN A 399 -22.33 -10.53 6.40
C GLN A 399 -21.40 -10.52 7.64
N GLY A 400 -21.78 -9.81 8.72
CA GLY A 400 -21.02 -9.80 9.97
C GLY A 400 -21.48 -10.87 10.95
N THR A 401 -20.58 -11.41 11.76
CA THR A 401 -20.92 -12.38 12.84
C THR A 401 -21.59 -11.75 14.05
N GLY A 402 -21.52 -10.42 14.19
CA GLY A 402 -22.15 -9.65 15.26
C GLY A 402 -23.18 -8.64 14.74
N TRP A 403 -23.14 -7.42 15.28
CA TRP A 403 -23.98 -6.32 14.84
C TRP A 403 -23.51 -5.73 13.51
N GLY A 404 -24.44 -5.24 12.69
CA GLY A 404 -24.09 -4.34 11.59
C GLY A 404 -23.47 -3.06 12.16
N VAL A 405 -24.20 -2.39 13.06
CA VAL A 405 -23.69 -1.25 13.84
C VAL A 405 -24.00 -1.48 15.31
N PHE A 406 -23.03 -1.28 16.20
CA PHE A 406 -23.30 -1.20 17.64
C PHE A 406 -22.96 0.19 18.17
N VAL A 407 -23.84 0.75 19.01
CA VAL A 407 -23.73 2.11 19.55
C VAL A 407 -23.64 2.05 21.07
N PHE A 408 -22.48 2.38 21.62
CA PHE A 408 -22.26 2.49 23.06
C PHE A 408 -22.95 3.73 23.64
N LYS A 409 -23.15 3.72 24.97
CA LYS A 409 -23.80 4.81 25.70
C LYS A 409 -23.13 6.15 25.40
N ASN A 410 -23.96 7.20 25.30
CA ASN A 410 -23.53 8.57 24.99
C ASN A 410 -22.86 8.77 23.61
N SER A 411 -22.96 7.78 22.71
CA SER A 411 -22.58 7.92 21.31
C SER A 411 -23.75 8.38 20.45
N THR A 412 -23.46 9.04 19.32
CA THR A 412 -24.47 9.60 18.41
C THR A 412 -24.40 8.91 17.06
N PHE A 413 -25.48 8.21 16.69
CA PHE A 413 -25.61 7.56 15.38
C PHE A 413 -26.69 8.23 14.55
N THR A 414 -26.39 8.58 13.31
CA THR A 414 -27.33 9.22 12.38
C THR A 414 -27.41 8.40 11.08
N PRO A 415 -28.30 7.39 11.02
CA PRO A 415 -28.49 6.57 9.82
C PRO A 415 -29.46 7.22 8.81
N SER A 416 -29.23 7.02 7.52
CA SER A 416 -30.17 7.37 6.44
C SER A 416 -30.02 6.43 5.24
N ALA A 417 -31.12 5.85 4.73
CA ALA A 417 -31.10 5.02 3.52
C ALA A 417 -30.06 3.86 3.50
N ASN A 418 -29.76 3.26 4.66
CA ASN A 418 -28.84 2.13 4.76
C ASN A 418 -29.57 0.78 4.64
N THR A 419 -28.86 -0.22 4.12
CA THR A 419 -29.31 -1.62 4.09
C THR A 419 -28.45 -2.45 5.04
N TYR A 420 -29.09 -3.32 5.83
CA TYR A 420 -28.43 -4.29 6.71
C TYR A 420 -28.83 -5.69 6.29
N ASP A 421 -27.86 -6.55 5.98
CA ASP A 421 -28.15 -7.89 5.44
C ASP A 421 -27.16 -8.95 5.95
N GLY A 422 -27.64 -10.13 6.33
CA GLY A 422 -26.78 -11.23 6.77
C GLY A 422 -25.90 -10.95 8.01
N ASN A 423 -26.27 -9.97 8.85
CA ASN A 423 -25.64 -9.77 10.16
C ASN A 423 -26.45 -10.48 11.26
N THR A 424 -25.81 -10.94 12.34
CA THR A 424 -26.52 -11.49 13.51
C THR A 424 -27.46 -10.46 14.14
N GLY A 425 -27.03 -9.20 14.21
CA GLY A 425 -27.87 -8.07 14.62
C GLY A 425 -27.78 -6.90 13.64
N THR A 426 -28.85 -6.12 13.49
CA THR A 426 -28.86 -4.96 12.56
C THR A 426 -28.17 -3.75 13.18
N VAL A 427 -28.82 -3.11 14.16
CA VAL A 427 -28.29 -2.01 14.95
C VAL A 427 -28.56 -2.28 16.43
N GLY A 428 -27.51 -2.32 17.24
CA GLY A 428 -27.58 -2.49 18.68
C GLY A 428 -27.26 -1.19 19.42
N TYR A 429 -27.90 -0.97 20.57
CA TYR A 429 -27.62 0.15 21.46
C TYR A 429 -27.35 -0.37 22.87
N GLU A 430 -26.28 0.13 23.50
CA GLU A 430 -26.07 -0.06 24.92
C GLU A 430 -27.18 0.67 25.70
N SER A 431 -28.04 -0.10 26.37
CA SER A 431 -29.14 0.46 27.15
C SER A 431 -28.61 1.31 28.32
N PRO A 432 -29.20 2.47 28.64
CA PRO A 432 -28.87 3.15 29.90
C PRO A 432 -29.37 2.28 31.08
N PRO A 433 -28.74 2.30 32.27
CA PRO A 433 -29.50 2.02 33.47
C PRO A 433 -30.64 3.05 33.52
N PHE A 434 -31.84 2.57 33.88
CA PHE A 434 -33.10 3.31 34.02
C PHE A 434 -32.96 4.83 34.29
N ALA A 435 -33.77 5.63 33.60
CA ALA A 435 -33.91 7.08 33.75
C ALA A 435 -34.31 7.52 35.17
N PRO A 436 -34.36 8.85 35.41
CA PRO A 436 -33.30 9.84 35.40
C PRO A 436 -32.59 10.01 36.76
#